data_AF-A0A4T0BQX2-F1
#
_entry.id   AF-A0A4T0BQX2-F1
#
_cell.length_a   1.000
_cell.length_b   1.000
_cell.length_c   1.000
_cell.angle_alpha   90.00
_cell.angle_beta   90.00
_cell.angle_gamma   90.00
#
_symmetry.space_group_name_H-M   'P 1'
#
loop_
_entity.id
_entity.type
_entity.pdbx_description
1 polymer ?
#
loop_
_entity_poly.entity_id
_entity_poly.type
_entity_poly.pdbx_seq_one_letter_code
_entity_poly.pdbx_strand_id
1 'polypeptide(L)'
;MELYVTDYTPNDSLYDYPSPSESSVDDVFSRYVENDCSSDQEEIDNLVRDGDFYGYLPNVSGKRKDWTGPSGKHTLKVELLPPHAGFARDRVREGDYVLLQNVRIKLGNGGKMEGNLWTDRSYPDKVCVHRLERDAHPELKTLLNRRSNYWGYHNKKIATELNKPENQEKTESKKTKTQKRKEAKLRKRNSDNTASVSASDAILSNKHVTCMHISGVDMSTLGEIQSRNYTYNSKSGQELALPFLNVRNRVRVRVVDFWPPALEDFAKLAQPNEIGKTLEDGGASECDTDMLSLPSQRWVWDFFLLLEDIKSHRAGHSPAQRWVHVNHTYAEFLIGMEEDATDLRSDSETLAKLREQMAVLWGNLEELKSAAVAKQQPYPPHSSAPVEGMELSNLPFYCCIEEYGQKLNEADLELGGTPLYERIHEMFGAHIF
;
A
#
# COMPACT_ATOMS: atom_id res chain seq x y z
N MET A 1 -24.11 20.78 -3.07
CA MET A 1 -24.38 19.81 -4.16
C MET A 1 -23.04 19.39 -4.69
N GLU A 2 -22.89 18.14 -5.11
CA GLU A 2 -21.61 17.63 -5.57
C GLU A 2 -21.74 17.15 -7.01
N LEU A 3 -20.68 17.37 -7.79
CA LEU A 3 -20.51 16.79 -9.11
C LEU A 3 -19.28 15.88 -9.11
N TYR A 4 -19.42 14.72 -9.72
CA TYR A 4 -18.32 13.80 -10.01
C TYR A 4 -18.01 13.91 -11.50
N VAL A 5 -16.88 14.51 -11.82
CA VAL A 5 -16.50 14.82 -13.21
C VAL A 5 -15.19 14.12 -13.58
N THR A 6 -15.10 13.70 -14.83
CA THR A 6 -13.92 13.01 -15.35
C THR A 6 -13.60 13.51 -16.76
N ASP A 7 -12.33 13.73 -17.01
CA ASP A 7 -11.81 13.92 -18.36
C ASP A 7 -11.11 12.65 -18.91
N TYR A 8 -11.20 11.55 -18.16
CA TYR A 8 -10.51 10.27 -18.39
C TYR A 8 -8.97 10.35 -18.35
N THR A 9 -8.39 11.38 -17.74
CA THR A 9 -6.97 11.42 -17.38
C THR A 9 -6.77 10.87 -15.97
N PRO A 10 -5.89 9.89 -15.76
CA PRO A 10 -5.57 9.44 -14.41
C PRO A 10 -4.73 10.48 -13.68
N ASN A 11 -5.00 10.68 -12.40
CA ASN A 11 -4.19 11.50 -11.52
C ASN A 11 -4.13 10.88 -10.12
N ASP A 12 -2.93 10.65 -9.59
CA ASP A 12 -2.72 9.95 -8.32
C ASP A 12 -3.31 10.64 -7.10
N SER A 13 -3.55 11.95 -7.21
CA SER A 13 -4.21 12.74 -6.19
C SER A 13 -5.72 12.56 -6.20
N LEU A 14 -6.34 11.99 -7.24
CA LEU A 14 -7.79 11.75 -7.28
C LEU A 14 -8.19 10.53 -6.44
N TYR A 15 -9.47 10.48 -6.07
CA TYR A 15 -10.08 9.33 -5.41
C TYR A 15 -10.09 8.12 -6.34
N ASP A 16 -9.87 6.94 -5.74
CA ASP A 16 -9.95 5.67 -6.46
C ASP A 16 -11.38 5.12 -6.36
N TYR A 17 -12.03 4.90 -7.49
CA TYR A 17 -13.42 4.43 -7.54
C TYR A 17 -13.47 2.97 -8.00
N PRO A 18 -14.32 2.13 -7.37
CA PRO A 18 -14.38 0.70 -7.65
C PRO A 18 -14.92 0.41 -9.05
N SER A 19 -14.54 -0.75 -9.60
CA SER A 19 -15.14 -1.24 -10.85
C SER A 19 -16.55 -1.78 -10.62
N PRO A 20 -17.45 -1.70 -11.62
CA PRO A 20 -18.79 -2.30 -11.53
C PRO A 20 -18.81 -3.81 -11.28
N SER A 21 -17.69 -4.51 -11.48
CA SER A 21 -17.50 -5.92 -11.13
C SER A 21 -17.15 -6.12 -9.65
N GLU A 22 -16.39 -5.20 -9.05
CA GLU A 22 -15.98 -5.23 -7.64
C GLU A 22 -17.13 -4.83 -6.69
N SER A 23 -18.05 -3.98 -7.14
CA SER A 23 -19.22 -3.56 -6.35
C SER A 23 -20.16 -4.71 -5.97
N SER A 24 -20.08 -5.86 -6.64
CA SER A 24 -20.88 -7.06 -6.32
C SER A 24 -20.25 -7.96 -5.25
N VAL A 25 -18.96 -7.79 -4.98
CA VAL A 25 -18.20 -8.66 -4.06
C VAL A 25 -18.25 -8.10 -2.63
N ASP A 26 -18.26 -6.77 -2.49
CA ASP A 26 -18.36 -6.08 -1.19
C ASP A 26 -19.72 -6.27 -0.49
N ASP A 27 -20.77 -6.67 -1.22
CA ASP A 27 -22.11 -6.94 -0.66
C ASP A 27 -22.19 -8.33 0.00
N VAL A 28 -21.21 -9.21 -0.24
CA VAL A 28 -21.11 -10.53 0.40
C VAL A 28 -20.33 -10.45 1.71
N PHE A 29 -19.33 -9.56 1.79
CA PHE A 29 -18.55 -9.34 3.01
C PHE A 29 -19.37 -8.69 4.14
N SER A 30 -20.41 -7.92 3.79
CA SER A 30 -21.29 -7.26 4.78
C SER A 30 -22.23 -8.20 5.55
N ARG A 31 -22.35 -9.49 5.19
CA ARG A 31 -23.21 -10.45 5.94
C ARG A 31 -22.47 -11.31 6.96
N TYR A 32 -21.13 -11.26 6.98
CA TYR A 32 -20.34 -12.06 7.92
C TYR A 32 -19.87 -11.28 9.16
N VAL A 33 -20.16 -9.98 9.25
CA VAL A 33 -19.80 -9.10 10.37
C VAL A 33 -21.02 -8.75 11.23
N GLU A 34 -21.90 -9.72 11.49
CA GLU A 34 -23.03 -9.53 12.42
C GLU A 34 -22.76 -10.03 13.84
N ASN A 35 -21.57 -10.59 14.13
CA ASN A 35 -21.21 -11.05 15.47
C ASN A 35 -19.69 -10.94 15.68
N ASP A 36 -19.19 -9.76 16.04
CA ASP A 36 -18.44 -9.61 17.28
C ASP A 36 -18.24 -8.13 17.60
N CYS A 37 -18.35 -7.79 18.86
CA CYS A 37 -18.41 -6.41 19.34
C CYS A 37 -17.17 -6.13 20.19
N SER A 38 -16.19 -5.43 19.63
CA SER A 38 -15.21 -4.68 20.44
C SER A 38 -14.48 -3.62 19.60
N SER A 39 -14.34 -2.46 20.23
CA SER A 39 -13.72 -1.22 19.80
C SER A 39 -12.43 -1.39 18.99
N ASP A 40 -12.43 -0.94 17.74
CA ASP A 40 -11.36 -0.19 17.06
C ASP A 40 -11.78 0.09 15.59
N GLN A 41 -12.98 0.66 15.43
CA GLN A 41 -13.63 0.85 14.13
C GLN A 41 -13.34 2.23 13.49
N GLU A 42 -12.71 3.16 14.21
CA GLU A 42 -12.65 4.57 13.78
C GLU A 42 -11.57 4.89 12.72
N GLU A 43 -10.54 4.05 12.54
CA GLU A 43 -9.50 4.31 11.52
C GLU A 43 -9.77 3.67 10.14
N ILE A 44 -10.64 2.67 10.05
CA ILE A 44 -11.07 2.07 8.76
C ILE A 44 -12.22 2.88 8.13
N ASP A 45 -12.97 3.62 8.95
CA ASP A 45 -14.23 4.28 8.53
C ASP A 45 -14.04 5.55 7.68
N ASN A 46 -12.82 6.10 7.56
CA ASN A 46 -12.60 7.32 6.76
C ASN A 46 -12.20 7.08 5.29
N LEU A 47 -12.05 5.81 4.86
CA LEU A 47 -11.66 5.48 3.49
C LEU A 47 -12.78 4.96 2.59
N VAL A 48 -14.01 4.78 3.08
CA VAL A 48 -15.08 4.23 2.25
C VAL A 48 -16.44 4.89 2.54
N ARG A 49 -16.95 5.57 1.50
CA ARG A 49 -18.37 5.93 1.25
C ARG A 49 -18.95 7.13 2.01
N ASP A 50 -19.29 8.17 1.24
CA ASP A 50 -20.36 9.10 1.61
C ASP A 50 -21.66 8.31 1.84
N GLY A 51 -22.21 8.38 3.06
CA GLY A 51 -23.54 7.88 3.42
C GLY A 51 -23.57 7.10 4.73
N ASP A 52 -24.66 7.27 5.48
CA ASP A 52 -24.97 6.67 6.79
C ASP A 52 -24.74 5.15 6.82
N PHE A 53 -23.57 4.76 7.31
CA PHE A 53 -23.09 3.40 7.41
C PHE A 53 -23.91 2.57 8.41
N TYR A 54 -24.49 3.21 9.41
CA TYR A 54 -25.18 2.58 10.53
C TYR A 54 -26.72 2.65 10.42
N GLY A 55 -27.27 3.28 9.37
CA GLY A 55 -28.70 3.30 9.09
C GLY A 55 -29.56 4.11 10.06
N TYR A 56 -28.97 5.05 10.81
CA TYR A 56 -29.67 5.90 11.78
C TYR A 56 -30.55 6.98 11.13
N LEU A 57 -30.39 7.25 9.83
CA LEU A 57 -31.18 8.18 9.06
C LEU A 57 -32.29 7.42 8.31
N PRO A 58 -33.53 7.39 8.84
CA PRO A 58 -34.64 6.63 8.26
C PRO A 58 -35.04 7.07 6.83
N ASN A 59 -34.46 8.17 6.34
CA ASN A 59 -34.71 8.73 5.01
C ASN A 59 -33.61 8.40 3.99
N VAL A 60 -32.59 7.61 4.34
CA VAL A 60 -31.49 7.17 3.45
C VAL A 60 -31.68 5.69 3.06
N SER A 61 -32.92 5.20 3.00
CA SER A 61 -33.24 3.82 2.53
C SER A 61 -33.18 3.67 0.99
N GLY A 62 -32.26 4.37 0.32
CA GLY A 62 -31.98 4.15 -1.08
C GLY A 62 -30.83 3.17 -1.18
N LYS A 63 -31.00 2.06 -1.92
CA LYS A 63 -29.87 1.26 -2.40
C LYS A 63 -28.78 2.22 -2.89
N ARG A 64 -27.56 2.13 -2.34
CA ARG A 64 -26.43 2.97 -2.79
C ARG A 64 -26.35 2.85 -4.31
N LYS A 65 -26.39 3.98 -5.00
CA LYS A 65 -26.45 4.02 -6.46
C LYS A 65 -25.16 3.40 -7.00
N ASP A 66 -25.29 2.43 -7.89
CA ASP A 66 -24.14 1.80 -8.55
C ASP A 66 -23.26 2.87 -9.20
N TRP A 67 -21.94 2.80 -8.98
CA TRP A 67 -21.01 3.75 -9.56
C TRP A 67 -20.96 3.57 -11.08
N THR A 68 -21.54 4.53 -11.80
CA THR A 68 -21.60 4.52 -13.28
C THR A 68 -20.40 5.21 -13.94
N GLY A 69 -19.46 5.75 -13.15
CA GLY A 69 -18.28 6.46 -13.63
C GLY A 69 -17.13 5.53 -14.02
N PRO A 70 -16.02 6.06 -14.57
CA PRO A 70 -14.81 5.27 -14.72
C PRO A 70 -14.29 4.82 -13.34
N SER A 71 -13.87 3.57 -13.26
CA SER A 71 -13.10 3.05 -12.14
C SER A 71 -11.67 3.60 -12.14
N GLY A 72 -10.99 3.51 -11.00
CA GLY A 72 -9.65 4.08 -10.84
C GLY A 72 -9.67 5.56 -10.51
N LYS A 73 -8.48 6.15 -10.49
CA LYS A 73 -8.24 7.57 -10.17
C LYS A 73 -8.47 8.53 -11.34
N HIS A 74 -9.67 8.50 -11.90
CA HIS A 74 -10.05 9.31 -13.07
C HIS A 74 -11.09 10.41 -12.76
N THR A 75 -11.67 10.40 -11.55
CA THR A 75 -12.84 11.23 -11.23
C THR A 75 -12.54 12.25 -10.14
N LEU A 76 -12.80 13.52 -10.44
CA LEU A 76 -12.70 14.66 -9.53
C LEU A 76 -14.06 14.93 -8.89
N LYS A 77 -14.10 14.94 -7.55
CA LYS A 77 -15.24 15.42 -6.77
C LYS A 77 -15.20 16.94 -6.71
N VAL A 78 -16.26 17.60 -7.13
CA VAL A 78 -16.38 19.06 -7.13
C VAL A 78 -17.60 19.49 -6.32
N GLU A 79 -17.35 20.21 -5.23
CA GLU A 79 -18.38 20.81 -4.40
C GLU A 79 -18.90 22.11 -5.04
N LEU A 80 -20.21 22.19 -5.26
CA LEU A 80 -20.89 23.38 -5.78
C LEU A 80 -21.66 24.08 -4.67
N LEU A 81 -21.42 25.39 -4.54
CA LEU A 81 -22.25 26.32 -3.79
C LEU A 81 -23.16 27.14 -4.73
N PRO A 82 -24.24 27.76 -4.22
CA PRO A 82 -25.07 28.67 -5.02
C PRO A 82 -24.24 29.81 -5.66
N PRO A 83 -24.58 30.29 -6.87
CA PRO A 83 -25.70 29.88 -7.71
C PRO A 83 -25.42 28.60 -8.54
N HIS A 84 -24.16 28.13 -8.60
CA HIS A 84 -23.71 27.00 -9.42
C HIS A 84 -24.47 25.71 -9.10
N ALA A 85 -24.68 25.45 -7.81
CA ALA A 85 -25.43 24.29 -7.33
C ALA A 85 -26.88 24.27 -7.84
N GLY A 86 -27.55 25.43 -7.89
CA GLY A 86 -28.91 25.53 -8.41
C GLY A 86 -28.95 25.24 -9.90
N PHE A 87 -28.06 25.87 -10.67
CA PHE A 87 -27.98 25.63 -12.11
C PHE A 87 -27.68 24.17 -12.44
N ALA A 88 -26.70 23.55 -11.77
CA ALA A 88 -26.32 22.16 -12.04
C ALA A 88 -27.48 21.19 -11.76
N ARG A 89 -28.21 21.39 -10.65
CA ARG A 89 -29.37 20.58 -10.29
C ARG A 89 -30.45 20.61 -11.37
N ASP A 90 -30.70 21.78 -11.94
CA ASP A 90 -31.82 21.99 -12.86
C ASP A 90 -31.48 21.66 -14.32
N ARG A 91 -30.19 21.77 -14.71
CA ARG A 91 -29.76 21.77 -16.12
C ARG A 91 -28.74 20.70 -16.50
N VAL A 92 -28.12 20.01 -15.54
CA VAL A 92 -27.07 19.01 -15.80
C VAL A 92 -27.55 17.63 -15.36
N ARG A 93 -27.33 16.62 -16.22
CA ARG A 93 -27.60 15.22 -15.92
C ARG A 93 -26.33 14.38 -16.03
N GLU A 94 -26.36 13.18 -15.45
CA GLU A 94 -25.26 12.23 -15.58
C GLU A 94 -25.03 11.86 -17.05
N GLY A 95 -23.77 11.85 -17.47
CA GLY A 95 -23.37 11.61 -18.86
C GLY A 95 -23.34 12.86 -19.75
N ASP A 96 -23.86 14.01 -19.29
CA ASP A 96 -23.70 15.28 -19.97
C ASP A 96 -22.23 15.74 -19.94
N TYR A 97 -21.83 16.51 -20.95
CA TYR A 97 -20.55 17.21 -20.95
C TYR A 97 -20.73 18.57 -20.33
N VAL A 98 -19.82 18.95 -19.44
CA VAL A 98 -19.85 20.23 -18.77
C VAL A 98 -18.50 20.94 -18.88
N LEU A 99 -18.56 22.26 -19.01
CA LEU A 99 -17.44 23.16 -18.79
C LEU A 99 -17.60 23.79 -17.43
N LEU A 100 -16.60 23.57 -16.57
CA LEU A 100 -16.51 24.20 -15.26
C LEU A 100 -15.43 25.27 -15.33
N GLN A 101 -15.78 26.51 -15.04
CA GLN A 101 -14.84 27.64 -15.04
C GLN A 101 -14.52 28.07 -13.61
N ASN A 102 -13.26 28.46 -13.37
CA ASN A 102 -12.81 28.95 -12.07
C ASN A 102 -12.99 27.93 -10.93
N VAL A 103 -12.84 26.63 -11.23
CA VAL A 103 -12.82 25.59 -10.19
C VAL A 103 -11.56 25.78 -9.37
N ARG A 104 -11.73 25.98 -8.06
CA ARG A 104 -10.60 26.02 -7.13
C ARG A 104 -10.29 24.59 -6.71
N ILE A 105 -9.06 24.17 -6.99
CA ILE A 105 -8.55 22.86 -6.60
C ILE A 105 -7.98 22.97 -5.18
N LYS A 106 -8.35 22.02 -4.33
CA LYS A 106 -7.86 21.87 -2.95
C LYS A 106 -7.49 20.41 -2.69
N LEU A 107 -6.66 20.18 -1.68
CA LEU A 107 -6.57 18.87 -1.04
C LEU A 107 -7.70 18.79 0.01
N GLY A 108 -8.54 17.77 -0.08
CA GLY A 108 -9.51 17.40 0.96
C GLY A 108 -8.82 16.72 2.16
N ASN A 109 -9.60 16.41 3.19
CA ASN A 109 -9.08 15.87 4.45
C ASN A 109 -8.34 14.54 4.28
N GLY A 110 -8.73 13.72 3.31
CA GLY A 110 -8.04 12.46 2.97
C GLY A 110 -6.79 12.62 2.08
N GLY A 111 -6.24 13.83 1.95
CA GLY A 111 -5.10 14.10 1.08
C GLY A 111 -5.41 13.98 -0.42
N LYS A 112 -6.69 13.92 -0.79
CA LYS A 112 -7.16 13.77 -2.18
C LYS A 112 -7.56 15.10 -2.79
N MET A 113 -7.33 15.22 -4.09
CA MET A 113 -7.66 16.39 -4.88
C MET A 113 -9.17 16.49 -5.04
N GLU A 114 -9.70 17.63 -4.63
CA GLU A 114 -11.10 18.01 -4.74
C GLU A 114 -11.21 19.39 -5.39
N GLY A 115 -12.34 19.65 -6.04
CA GLY A 115 -12.69 20.97 -6.54
C GLY A 115 -13.74 21.63 -5.66
N ASN A 116 -13.74 22.95 -5.62
CA ASN A 116 -14.91 23.71 -5.19
C ASN A 116 -15.21 24.87 -6.14
N LEU A 117 -16.50 25.17 -6.25
CA LEU A 117 -17.03 26.32 -6.97
C LEU A 117 -17.88 27.14 -6.02
N TRP A 118 -17.29 28.24 -5.57
CA TRP A 118 -17.94 29.18 -4.67
C TRP A 118 -18.60 30.33 -5.44
N THR A 119 -19.51 31.02 -4.76
CA THR A 119 -20.11 32.26 -5.25
C THR A 119 -19.02 33.30 -5.48
N ASP A 120 -19.07 33.99 -6.62
CA ASP A 120 -18.17 35.10 -6.90
C ASP A 120 -18.55 36.31 -6.02
N ARG A 121 -17.56 36.95 -5.39
CA ARG A 121 -17.79 38.11 -4.51
C ARG A 121 -18.19 39.37 -5.28
N SER A 122 -17.70 39.52 -6.50
CA SER A 122 -17.95 40.68 -7.37
C SER A 122 -19.17 40.47 -8.26
N TYR A 123 -19.46 39.22 -8.64
CA TYR A 123 -20.60 38.88 -9.49
C TYR A 123 -21.41 37.70 -8.92
N PRO A 124 -22.20 37.91 -7.84
CA PRO A 124 -22.87 36.82 -7.13
C PRO A 124 -23.82 35.97 -7.99
N ASP A 125 -24.42 36.56 -9.03
CA ASP A 125 -25.35 35.87 -9.94
C ASP A 125 -24.65 35.11 -11.08
N LYS A 126 -23.33 35.21 -11.20
CA LYS A 126 -22.58 34.57 -12.27
C LYS A 126 -22.53 33.06 -12.04
N VAL A 127 -22.95 32.30 -13.06
CA VAL A 127 -22.87 30.83 -13.09
C VAL A 127 -21.66 30.41 -13.92
N CYS A 128 -20.79 29.58 -13.36
CA CYS A 128 -19.56 29.08 -13.98
C CYS A 128 -19.65 27.59 -14.40
N VAL A 129 -20.86 27.05 -14.41
CA VAL A 129 -21.18 25.69 -14.86
C VAL A 129 -21.94 25.81 -16.17
N HIS A 130 -21.42 25.25 -17.25
CA HIS A 130 -22.06 25.30 -18.57
C HIS A 130 -22.17 23.89 -19.15
N ARG A 131 -23.35 23.51 -19.64
CA ARG A 131 -23.51 22.26 -20.39
C ARG A 131 -22.99 22.46 -21.81
N LEU A 132 -22.21 21.50 -22.30
CA LEU A 132 -21.69 21.47 -23.65
C LEU A 132 -22.46 20.46 -24.51
N GLU A 133 -22.82 20.86 -25.72
CA GLU A 133 -23.41 19.97 -26.71
C GLU A 133 -22.31 19.28 -27.52
N ARG A 134 -22.47 17.96 -27.76
CA ARG A 134 -21.46 17.10 -28.38
C ARG A 134 -20.98 17.62 -29.73
N ASP A 135 -21.89 18.11 -30.55
CA ASP A 135 -21.61 18.48 -31.95
C ASP A 135 -21.20 19.94 -32.12
N ALA A 136 -21.34 20.76 -31.07
CA ALA A 136 -21.07 22.19 -31.11
C ALA A 136 -19.62 22.56 -30.75
N HIS A 137 -18.87 21.69 -30.07
CA HIS A 137 -17.55 22.02 -29.53
C HIS A 137 -16.44 21.05 -30.00
N PRO A 138 -15.48 21.50 -30.85
CA PRO A 138 -14.40 20.65 -31.34
C PRO A 138 -13.45 20.18 -30.24
N GLU A 139 -13.37 20.92 -29.13
CA GLU A 139 -12.57 20.58 -27.94
C GLU A 139 -13.04 19.29 -27.26
N LEU A 140 -14.31 18.92 -27.42
CA LEU A 140 -14.85 17.66 -26.90
C LEU A 140 -14.27 16.44 -27.63
N LYS A 141 -13.73 16.59 -28.85
CA LYS A 141 -13.19 15.46 -29.62
C LYS A 141 -12.09 14.71 -28.88
N THR A 142 -11.19 15.44 -28.22
CA THR A 142 -10.11 14.84 -27.41
C THR A 142 -10.67 14.10 -26.19
N LEU A 143 -11.67 14.68 -25.52
CA LEU A 143 -12.35 14.04 -24.39
C LEU A 143 -13.09 12.76 -24.83
N LEU A 144 -13.81 12.81 -25.95
CA LEU A 144 -14.52 11.67 -26.53
C LEU A 144 -13.57 10.53 -26.90
N ASN A 145 -12.41 10.85 -27.48
CA ASN A 145 -11.39 9.86 -27.80
C ASN A 145 -10.84 9.21 -26.53
N ARG A 146 -10.50 9.99 -25.49
CA ARG A 146 -10.04 9.44 -24.20
C ARG A 146 -11.09 8.53 -23.57
N ARG A 147 -12.36 8.97 -23.55
CA ARG A 147 -13.48 8.15 -23.10
C ARG A 147 -13.60 6.83 -23.88
N SER A 148 -13.56 6.90 -25.21
CA SER A 148 -13.68 5.70 -26.05
C SER A 148 -12.51 4.73 -25.85
N ASN A 149 -11.30 5.24 -25.66
CA ASN A 149 -10.11 4.43 -25.40
C ASN A 149 -10.22 3.73 -24.03
N TYR A 150 -10.62 4.47 -23.00
CA TYR A 150 -10.83 3.94 -21.65
C TYR A 150 -11.84 2.79 -21.67
N TRP A 151 -13.07 3.04 -22.16
CA TRP A 151 -14.12 2.01 -22.19
C TRP A 151 -13.78 0.87 -23.16
N GLY A 152 -13.08 1.15 -24.26
CA GLY A 152 -12.63 0.13 -25.20
C GLY A 152 -11.59 -0.83 -24.60
N TYR A 153 -10.69 -0.34 -23.74
CA TYR A 153 -9.77 -1.17 -22.98
C TYR A 153 -10.48 -1.90 -21.83
N HIS A 154 -11.29 -1.17 -21.05
CA HIS A 154 -12.01 -1.69 -19.89
C HIS A 154 -12.98 -2.82 -20.26
N ASN A 155 -13.77 -2.65 -21.31
CA ASN A 155 -14.70 -3.68 -21.78
C ASN A 155 -13.99 -4.94 -22.28
N LYS A 156 -12.78 -4.80 -22.87
CA LYS A 156 -11.95 -5.96 -23.24
C LYS A 156 -11.43 -6.70 -22.02
N LYS A 157 -11.02 -5.97 -20.97
CA LYS A 157 -10.56 -6.55 -19.70
C LYS A 157 -11.70 -7.32 -19.02
N ILE A 158 -12.88 -6.71 -18.90
CA ILE A 158 -14.09 -7.37 -18.38
C ILE A 158 -14.42 -8.63 -19.19
N ALA A 159 -14.44 -8.52 -20.53
CA ALA A 159 -14.73 -9.68 -21.39
C ALA A 159 -13.68 -10.81 -21.24
N THR A 160 -12.42 -10.50 -20.93
CA THR A 160 -11.40 -11.52 -20.67
C THR A 160 -11.51 -12.14 -19.29
N GLU A 161 -12.02 -11.40 -18.29
CA GLU A 161 -12.22 -11.89 -16.93
C GLU A 161 -13.49 -12.74 -16.81
N LEU A 162 -14.59 -12.35 -17.47
CA LEU A 162 -15.83 -13.13 -17.54
C LEU A 162 -15.73 -14.43 -18.36
N ASN A 163 -14.75 -14.53 -19.26
CA ASN A 163 -14.51 -15.73 -20.07
C ASN A 163 -13.46 -16.70 -19.47
N LYS A 164 -13.04 -16.50 -18.21
CA LYS A 164 -12.25 -17.50 -17.47
C LYS A 164 -13.22 -18.55 -16.91
N PRO A 165 -13.14 -19.83 -17.33
CA PRO A 165 -13.94 -20.88 -16.71
C PRO A 165 -13.40 -21.18 -15.30
N GLU A 166 -14.29 -21.18 -14.31
CA GLU A 166 -14.03 -21.69 -12.96
C GLU A 166 -13.83 -23.22 -13.00
N ASN A 167 -12.73 -23.67 -12.41
CA ASN A 167 -12.36 -25.04 -12.02
C ASN A 167 -12.55 -26.18 -13.03
N GLN A 168 -11.43 -26.62 -13.62
CA GLN A 168 -11.00 -28.03 -13.54
C GLN A 168 -9.51 -28.16 -13.88
N GLU A 169 -8.71 -28.61 -12.91
CA GLU A 169 -7.45 -29.28 -13.19
C GLU A 169 -7.74 -30.57 -13.98
N LYS A 170 -7.10 -30.72 -15.14
CA LYS A 170 -6.23 -31.86 -15.49
C LYS A 170 -5.80 -31.76 -16.95
N THR A 171 -4.48 -31.82 -17.12
CA THR A 171 -3.73 -32.48 -18.21
C THR A 171 -4.20 -32.36 -19.67
N GLU A 172 -3.23 -32.02 -20.52
CA GLU A 172 -3.23 -32.17 -21.99
C GLU A 172 -3.99 -31.12 -22.83
N SER A 173 -3.31 -30.01 -23.16
CA SER A 173 -3.34 -29.43 -24.52
C SER A 173 -2.40 -28.23 -24.70
N LYS A 174 -1.20 -28.26 -24.09
CA LYS A 174 -0.06 -27.49 -24.62
C LYS A 174 0.47 -28.22 -25.84
N LYS A 175 0.14 -27.79 -27.07
CA LYS A 175 1.08 -27.92 -28.21
C LYS A 175 0.81 -27.06 -29.46
N THR A 176 -0.36 -26.47 -29.68
CA THR A 176 -0.65 -25.86 -31.01
C THR A 176 -0.85 -24.33 -31.07
N LYS A 177 -0.92 -23.60 -29.95
CA LYS A 177 -1.09 -22.12 -29.99
C LYS A 177 0.22 -21.31 -29.85
N THR A 178 1.30 -21.94 -29.39
CA THR A 178 2.60 -21.30 -29.13
C THR A 178 3.48 -21.15 -30.40
N GLN A 179 3.24 -21.96 -31.45
CA GLN A 179 4.01 -21.88 -32.71
C GLN A 179 3.53 -20.73 -33.63
N LYS A 180 2.22 -20.53 -33.80
CA LYS A 180 1.68 -19.43 -34.65
C LYS A 180 2.00 -18.02 -34.11
N ARG A 181 2.23 -17.86 -32.80
CA ARG A 181 2.58 -16.57 -32.18
C ARG A 181 4.07 -16.23 -32.27
N LYS A 182 4.95 -17.23 -32.50
CA LYS A 182 6.38 -17.01 -32.75
C LYS A 182 6.65 -16.55 -34.19
N GLU A 183 5.91 -17.06 -35.19
CA GLU A 183 6.09 -16.68 -36.59
C GLU A 183 5.59 -15.26 -36.91
N ALA A 184 4.49 -14.83 -36.29
CA ALA A 184 3.97 -13.47 -36.46
C ALA A 184 4.86 -12.39 -35.80
N LYS A 185 5.61 -12.74 -34.74
CA LYS A 185 6.59 -11.84 -34.10
C LYS A 185 7.91 -11.74 -34.87
N LEU A 186 8.29 -12.77 -35.63
CA LEU A 186 9.50 -12.75 -36.44
C LEU A 186 9.40 -11.82 -37.66
N ARG A 187 8.18 -11.64 -38.22
CA ARG A 187 7.94 -10.78 -39.39
C ARG A 187 7.83 -9.27 -39.10
N LYS A 188 7.64 -8.88 -37.83
CA LYS A 188 7.57 -7.46 -37.41
C LYS A 188 8.90 -6.87 -36.95
N ARG A 189 10.02 -7.61 -37.06
CA ARG A 189 11.35 -7.20 -36.55
C ARG A 189 12.25 -6.52 -37.59
N ASN A 190 11.77 -6.24 -38.81
CA ASN A 190 12.58 -5.63 -39.89
C ASN A 190 12.19 -4.19 -40.29
N SER A 191 11.44 -3.45 -39.48
CA SER A 191 11.32 -2.00 -39.67
C SER A 191 11.42 -1.28 -38.34
N ASP A 192 12.39 -0.38 -38.29
CA ASP A 192 12.54 0.75 -37.38
C ASP A 192 13.31 0.49 -36.07
N ASN A 193 14.63 0.58 -36.24
CA ASN A 193 15.60 0.94 -35.22
C ASN A 193 15.37 2.40 -34.76
N THR A 194 15.11 2.61 -33.47
CA THR A 194 15.73 3.72 -32.73
C THR A 194 15.72 3.44 -31.23
N ALA A 195 16.94 3.44 -30.67
CA ALA A 195 17.33 3.62 -29.28
C ALA A 195 16.81 2.62 -28.21
N SER A 196 17.71 1.69 -27.91
CA SER A 196 17.77 0.72 -26.83
C SER A 196 17.90 1.33 -25.43
N VAL A 197 17.06 0.87 -24.49
CA VAL A 197 17.46 0.62 -23.09
C VAL A 197 17.12 -0.84 -22.78
N SER A 198 18.09 -1.49 -22.16
CA SER A 198 18.35 -2.93 -22.22
C SER A 198 17.27 -3.79 -21.56
N ALA A 199 16.71 -4.71 -22.35
CA ALA A 199 15.93 -5.84 -21.89
C ALA A 199 16.88 -6.99 -21.46
N SER A 200 17.54 -6.80 -20.32
CA SER A 200 18.27 -7.84 -19.60
C SER A 200 17.76 -7.90 -18.15
N ASP A 201 17.22 -9.06 -17.78
CA ASP A 201 16.77 -9.50 -16.45
C ASP A 201 15.42 -8.96 -15.94
N ALA A 202 14.32 -9.49 -16.47
CA ALA A 202 13.05 -9.47 -15.76
C ALA A 202 13.09 -10.51 -14.61
N ILE A 203 13.78 -10.17 -13.52
CA ILE A 203 13.80 -10.98 -12.29
C ILE A 203 12.36 -11.11 -11.80
N LEU A 204 11.86 -12.34 -11.76
CA LEU A 204 10.52 -12.69 -11.30
C LEU A 204 10.35 -12.22 -9.84
N SER A 205 9.26 -11.53 -9.52
CA SER A 205 8.91 -11.23 -8.12
C SER A 205 8.22 -12.42 -7.48
N ASN A 206 8.31 -12.50 -6.15
CA ASN A 206 7.49 -13.40 -5.37
C ASN A 206 6.02 -13.05 -5.61
N LYS A 207 5.24 -14.04 -6.06
CA LYS A 207 3.83 -13.84 -6.37
C LYS A 207 2.94 -13.97 -5.15
N HIS A 208 3.43 -14.61 -4.09
CA HIS A 208 2.70 -14.89 -2.84
C HIS A 208 2.85 -13.76 -1.82
N VAL A 209 3.58 -12.69 -2.17
CA VAL A 209 3.74 -11.52 -1.30
C VAL A 209 3.19 -10.32 -2.05
N THR A 210 2.11 -9.74 -1.51
CA THR A 210 1.58 -8.47 -1.99
C THR A 210 2.13 -7.33 -1.15
N CYS A 211 2.09 -6.13 -1.72
CA CYS A 211 2.40 -4.91 -1.02
C CYS A 211 1.24 -3.93 -1.18
N MET A 212 0.74 -3.44 -0.07
CA MET A 212 -0.27 -2.39 0.00
C MET A 212 0.18 -1.19 -0.83
N HIS A 213 -0.74 -0.67 -1.63
CA HIS A 213 -0.48 0.51 -2.43
C HIS A 213 -0.75 1.77 -1.61
N ILE A 214 0.30 2.38 -1.07
CA ILE A 214 0.20 3.62 -0.31
C ILE A 214 0.40 4.81 -1.25
N SER A 215 -0.65 5.63 -1.39
CA SER A 215 -0.62 6.82 -2.23
C SER A 215 0.41 7.84 -1.71
N GLY A 216 1.29 8.33 -2.57
CA GLY A 216 2.29 9.34 -2.21
C GLY A 216 3.58 8.78 -1.62
N VAL A 217 3.77 7.46 -1.60
CA VAL A 217 5.04 6.83 -1.25
C VAL A 217 5.80 6.45 -2.52
N ASP A 218 6.95 7.08 -2.72
CA ASP A 218 7.80 6.82 -3.87
C ASP A 218 8.54 5.48 -3.77
N MET A 219 8.84 4.91 -4.95
CA MET A 219 9.74 3.77 -5.05
C MET A 219 11.18 4.24 -4.79
N SER A 220 11.89 3.55 -3.91
CA SER A 220 13.31 3.78 -3.62
C SER A 220 14.07 2.46 -3.49
N THR A 221 15.39 2.53 -3.63
CA THR A 221 16.33 1.43 -3.30
C THR A 221 16.84 1.58 -1.88
N LEU A 222 17.29 0.50 -1.24
CA LEU A 222 17.93 0.59 0.07
C LEU A 222 19.20 1.46 0.03
N GLY A 223 19.92 1.43 -1.10
CA GLY A 223 21.08 2.32 -1.32
C GLY A 223 20.73 3.82 -1.29
N GLU A 224 19.59 4.22 -1.87
CA GLU A 224 19.10 5.61 -1.82
C GLU A 224 18.66 6.01 -0.41
N ILE A 225 18.00 5.11 0.32
CA ILE A 225 17.61 5.35 1.72
C ILE A 225 18.85 5.56 2.61
N GLN A 226 19.89 4.76 2.42
CA GLN A 226 21.15 4.85 3.17
C GLN A 226 21.97 6.11 2.82
N SER A 227 21.94 6.55 1.56
CA SER A 227 22.68 7.73 1.10
C SER A 227 21.91 9.04 1.22
N ARG A 228 20.70 9.00 1.81
CA ARG A 228 19.84 10.16 1.99
C ARG A 228 20.54 11.26 2.79
N ASN A 229 20.30 12.51 2.41
CA ASN A 229 20.83 13.66 3.14
C ASN A 229 19.92 13.99 4.32
N TYR A 230 20.49 13.99 5.53
CA TYR A 230 19.79 14.28 6.78
C TYR A 230 19.96 15.74 7.22
N THR A 231 20.41 16.61 6.33
CA THR A 231 20.54 18.04 6.58
C THR A 231 19.20 18.76 6.37
N TYR A 232 18.84 19.61 7.35
CA TYR A 232 17.79 20.63 7.24
C TYR A 232 18.40 22.04 7.21
N ASN A 233 18.05 22.81 6.19
CA ASN A 233 18.43 24.22 6.11
C ASN A 233 17.31 25.09 6.70
N SER A 234 17.57 25.69 7.86
CA SER A 234 16.65 26.62 8.48
C SER A 234 16.46 27.89 7.64
N LYS A 235 15.33 28.58 7.83
CA LYS A 235 15.08 29.92 7.24
C LYS A 235 16.14 30.96 7.64
N SER A 236 16.89 30.72 8.71
CA SER A 236 18.03 31.54 9.14
C SER A 236 19.35 31.22 8.41
N GLY A 237 19.37 30.25 7.49
CA GLY A 237 20.57 29.80 6.78
C GLY A 237 21.47 28.86 7.60
N GLN A 238 21.01 28.42 8.78
CA GLN A 238 21.73 27.44 9.60
C GLN A 238 21.44 26.02 9.12
N GLU A 239 22.51 25.25 8.91
CA GLU A 239 22.47 23.84 8.57
C GLU A 239 22.31 23.01 9.86
N LEU A 240 21.21 22.28 10.00
CA LEU A 240 20.99 21.33 11.09
C LEU A 240 21.07 19.90 10.58
N ALA A 241 21.88 19.06 11.20
CA ALA A 241 21.84 17.62 10.98
C ALA A 241 20.68 17.01 11.79
N LEU A 242 19.73 16.40 11.10
CA LEU A 242 18.61 15.69 11.71
C LEU A 242 19.01 14.24 12.01
N PRO A 243 18.61 13.68 13.17
CA PRO A 243 18.86 12.27 13.48
C PRO A 243 18.05 11.32 12.59
N PHE A 244 16.89 11.77 12.10
CA PHE A 244 15.95 11.02 11.24
C PHE A 244 15.02 12.01 10.50
N LEU A 245 14.30 11.52 9.49
CA LEU A 245 13.46 12.34 8.60
C LEU A 245 11.96 12.00 8.64
N ASN A 246 11.55 10.92 9.33
CA ASN A 246 10.15 10.49 9.39
C ASN A 246 9.54 10.26 8.00
N VAL A 247 10.17 9.39 7.21
CA VAL A 247 9.86 9.19 5.79
C VAL A 247 9.48 7.75 5.49
N ARG A 248 8.51 7.58 4.59
CA ARG A 248 8.04 6.30 4.09
C ARG A 248 8.55 6.05 2.68
N ASN A 249 8.98 4.83 2.40
CA ASN A 249 9.56 4.44 1.11
C ASN A 249 8.98 3.10 0.70
N ARG A 250 8.70 2.92 -0.59
CA ARG A 250 8.35 1.61 -1.13
C ARG A 250 9.59 1.01 -1.77
N VAL A 251 9.97 -0.18 -1.36
CA VAL A 251 11.20 -0.84 -1.81
C VAL A 251 10.90 -2.17 -2.47
N ARG A 252 11.84 -2.65 -3.29
CA ARG A 252 11.80 -3.99 -3.88
C ARG A 252 13.04 -4.77 -3.47
N VAL A 253 12.88 -5.75 -2.60
CA VAL A 253 13.97 -6.35 -1.81
C VAL A 253 13.79 -7.85 -1.69
N ARG A 254 14.82 -8.53 -1.16
CA ARG A 254 14.75 -9.91 -0.66
C ARG A 254 15.22 -9.96 0.79
N VAL A 255 14.74 -10.93 1.57
CA VAL A 255 15.26 -11.17 2.92
C VAL A 255 16.54 -12.00 2.81
N VAL A 256 17.61 -11.57 3.47
CA VAL A 256 18.90 -12.29 3.50
C VAL A 256 19.31 -12.74 4.89
N ASP A 257 18.66 -12.23 5.93
CA ASP A 257 18.85 -12.67 7.32
C ASP A 257 17.63 -12.23 8.17
N PHE A 258 17.55 -12.73 9.40
CA PHE A 258 16.53 -12.38 10.38
C PHE A 258 17.08 -12.44 11.82
N TRP A 259 16.47 -11.69 12.73
CA TRP A 259 16.78 -11.66 14.15
C TRP A 259 15.49 -11.56 14.97
N PRO A 260 15.29 -12.27 16.08
CA PRO A 260 16.20 -13.20 16.75
C PRO A 260 16.60 -14.43 15.90
N PRO A 261 17.68 -15.16 16.24
CA PRO A 261 18.21 -16.20 15.37
C PRO A 261 17.35 -17.48 15.31
N ALA A 262 16.42 -17.64 16.25
CA ALA A 262 15.49 -18.75 16.35
C ALA A 262 14.06 -18.24 16.09
N LEU A 263 13.27 -18.98 15.31
CA LEU A 263 11.88 -18.59 15.00
C LEU A 263 11.01 -18.63 16.27
N GLU A 264 11.36 -19.49 17.21
CA GLU A 264 10.71 -19.63 18.52
C GLU A 264 10.78 -18.33 19.36
N ASP A 265 11.68 -17.42 19.01
CA ASP A 265 11.88 -16.12 19.66
C ASP A 265 11.23 -14.96 18.90
N PHE A 266 10.50 -15.21 17.81
CA PHE A 266 9.78 -14.15 17.07
C PHE A 266 8.58 -13.61 17.84
N ALA A 267 8.06 -14.38 18.79
CA ALA A 267 7.09 -13.92 19.75
C ALA A 267 7.77 -13.71 21.10
N LYS A 268 7.46 -12.59 21.76
CA LYS A 268 7.92 -12.28 23.12
C LYS A 268 6.73 -11.92 24.00
N LEU A 269 6.92 -12.04 25.31
CA LEU A 269 5.95 -11.54 26.28
C LEU A 269 5.98 -10.02 26.31
N ALA A 270 4.83 -9.37 26.10
CA ALA A 270 4.71 -7.93 26.12
C ALA A 270 5.11 -7.38 27.48
N GLN A 271 5.98 -6.37 27.47
CA GLN A 271 6.34 -5.69 28.71
C GLN A 271 5.21 -4.75 29.15
N PRO A 272 5.02 -4.52 30.47
CA PRO A 272 3.98 -3.60 30.98
C PRO A 272 3.99 -2.22 30.31
N ASN A 273 5.18 -1.71 29.96
CA ASN A 273 5.37 -0.41 29.33
C ASN A 273 5.01 -0.38 27.83
N GLU A 274 4.93 -1.54 27.17
CA GLU A 274 4.48 -1.69 25.78
C GLU A 274 2.95 -1.79 25.70
N ILE A 275 2.29 -2.17 26.80
CA ILE A 275 0.82 -2.23 26.92
C ILE A 275 0.23 -0.81 27.05
N GLY A 276 0.89 0.09 27.79
CA GLY A 276 0.46 1.49 27.96
C GLY A 276 0.66 2.37 26.71
N LYS A 277 1.69 2.10 25.90
CA LYS A 277 1.90 2.83 24.63
C LYS A 277 0.82 2.55 23.57
N THR A 278 0.09 1.44 23.69
CA THR A 278 -1.05 1.15 22.79
C THR A 278 -2.31 1.94 23.19
N LEU A 279 -2.34 2.57 24.37
CA LEU A 279 -3.55 3.19 24.94
C LEU A 279 -3.44 4.70 25.21
N GLU A 280 -2.26 5.33 25.13
CA GLU A 280 -2.06 6.73 25.59
C GLU A 280 -2.19 7.85 24.52
N ASP A 281 -2.55 7.57 23.26
CA ASP A 281 -2.90 8.66 22.30
C ASP A 281 -4.42 8.88 22.13
N GLY A 282 -5.24 8.13 22.87
CA GLY A 282 -6.68 8.35 23.00
C GLY A 282 -7.00 9.23 24.20
N GLY A 283 -7.48 10.45 23.93
CA GLY A 283 -7.72 11.51 24.91
C GLY A 283 -8.34 11.05 26.24
N ALA A 284 -7.78 11.59 27.33
CA ALA A 284 -8.26 11.42 28.69
C ALA A 284 -9.76 11.69 28.81
N SER A 285 -10.53 10.61 28.95
CA SER A 285 -11.87 10.65 29.52
C SER A 285 -11.78 10.01 30.90
N GLU A 286 -11.76 10.87 31.92
CA GLU A 286 -11.88 10.47 33.33
C GLU A 286 -13.24 9.78 33.53
N CYS A 287 -13.26 8.45 33.49
CA CYS A 287 -14.33 7.66 34.09
C CYS A 287 -13.72 6.78 35.17
N ASP A 288 -13.97 7.20 36.40
CA ASP A 288 -13.54 6.60 37.64
C ASP A 288 -14.49 5.44 37.96
N THR A 289 -14.22 4.22 37.50
CA THR A 289 -14.87 2.99 38.01
C THR A 289 -14.04 1.72 37.72
N ASP A 290 -13.66 1.04 38.80
CA ASP A 290 -13.21 -0.35 38.93
C ASP A 290 -11.83 -0.82 38.43
N MET A 291 -10.92 -0.83 39.40
CA MET A 291 -9.75 -1.69 39.57
C MET A 291 -10.07 -3.19 39.35
N LEU A 292 -10.19 -3.67 38.11
CA LEU A 292 -10.27 -5.11 37.78
C LEU A 292 -9.51 -5.47 36.49
N SER A 293 -8.41 -6.22 36.67
CA SER A 293 -7.60 -6.97 35.68
C SER A 293 -6.75 -6.17 34.68
N LEU A 294 -5.52 -5.83 35.10
CA LEU A 294 -4.38 -5.68 34.18
C LEU A 294 -4.35 -6.92 33.25
N PRO A 295 -4.28 -6.81 31.91
CA PRO A 295 -4.11 -7.97 31.07
C PRO A 295 -2.80 -8.65 31.46
N SER A 296 -2.96 -9.81 32.08
CA SER A 296 -1.93 -10.78 32.39
C SER A 296 -1.20 -11.14 31.09
N GLN A 297 0.08 -10.78 30.99
CA GLN A 297 1.05 -11.40 30.08
C GLN A 297 0.50 -11.76 28.68
N ARG A 298 0.38 -10.77 27.78
CA ARG A 298 0.08 -11.04 26.36
C ARG A 298 1.38 -11.34 25.60
N TRP A 299 1.33 -12.28 24.67
CA TRP A 299 2.42 -12.49 23.70
C TRP A 299 2.25 -11.54 22.52
N VAL A 300 3.35 -11.06 21.96
CA VAL A 300 3.37 -10.15 20.80
C VAL A 300 4.48 -10.57 19.84
N TRP A 301 4.23 -10.38 18.56
CA TRP A 301 5.26 -10.56 17.53
C TRP A 301 6.26 -9.40 17.60
N ASP A 302 7.55 -9.72 17.58
CA ASP A 302 8.63 -8.73 17.64
C ASP A 302 9.92 -9.31 17.05
N PHE A 303 10.21 -8.98 15.79
CA PHE A 303 11.41 -9.47 15.12
C PHE A 303 11.93 -8.49 14.08
N PHE A 304 13.11 -8.78 13.55
CA PHE A 304 13.82 -7.97 12.58
C PHE A 304 14.18 -8.81 11.36
N LEU A 305 14.09 -8.19 10.18
CA LEU A 305 14.49 -8.78 8.92
C LEU A 305 15.66 -7.98 8.33
N LEU A 306 16.67 -8.66 7.80
CA LEU A 306 17.71 -8.03 7.01
C LEU A 306 17.30 -8.06 5.55
N LEU A 307 16.96 -6.90 5.01
CA LEU A 307 16.56 -6.73 3.63
C LEU A 307 17.77 -6.41 2.76
N GLU A 308 17.77 -6.89 1.52
CA GLU A 308 18.82 -6.63 0.53
C GLU A 308 18.21 -6.18 -0.82
N ASP A 309 18.85 -5.19 -1.45
CA ASP A 309 18.53 -4.75 -2.81
C ASP A 309 18.80 -5.86 -3.86
N ILE A 310 17.99 -5.89 -4.93
CA ILE A 310 18.14 -6.89 -6.01
C ILE A 310 19.43 -6.68 -6.81
N LYS A 311 19.86 -5.42 -6.96
CA LYS A 311 21.05 -5.03 -7.71
C LYS A 311 21.92 -4.17 -6.83
N SER A 312 23.23 -4.26 -7.03
CA SER A 312 24.14 -3.35 -6.36
C SER A 312 23.93 -1.92 -6.85
N HIS A 313 23.88 -0.98 -5.91
CA HIS A 313 23.75 0.45 -6.24
C HIS A 313 25.00 0.97 -6.97
N ARG A 314 26.16 0.34 -6.77
CA ARG A 314 27.42 0.61 -7.48
C ARG A 314 27.94 -0.66 -8.14
N ALA A 315 28.44 -0.56 -9.37
CA ALA A 315 29.05 -1.69 -10.07
C ALA A 315 30.27 -2.21 -9.28
N GLY A 316 30.27 -3.50 -8.94
CA GLY A 316 31.37 -4.16 -8.21
C GLY A 316 31.25 -4.16 -6.68
N HIS A 317 30.18 -3.60 -6.10
CA HIS A 317 29.90 -3.66 -4.66
C HIS A 317 28.79 -4.67 -4.35
N SER A 318 28.72 -5.15 -3.11
CA SER A 318 27.55 -5.90 -2.63
C SER A 318 26.30 -5.02 -2.66
N PRO A 319 25.09 -5.60 -2.85
CA PRO A 319 23.86 -4.83 -2.73
C PRO A 319 23.69 -4.23 -1.33
N ALA A 320 22.95 -3.12 -1.25
CA ALA A 320 22.71 -2.46 0.02
C ALA A 320 21.81 -3.33 0.91
N GLN A 321 22.18 -3.45 2.18
CA GLN A 321 21.45 -4.24 3.17
C GLN A 321 20.97 -3.39 4.34
N ARG A 322 19.74 -3.60 4.83
CA ARG A 322 19.18 -2.86 5.94
C ARG A 322 18.33 -3.74 6.86
N TRP A 323 18.62 -3.68 8.16
CA TRP A 323 17.75 -4.23 9.20
C TRP A 323 16.48 -3.38 9.31
N VAL A 324 15.34 -4.06 9.27
CA VAL A 324 14.03 -3.47 9.51
C VAL A 324 13.34 -4.23 10.63
N HIS A 325 12.68 -3.48 11.49
CA HIS A 325 11.84 -4.00 12.55
C HIS A 325 10.46 -4.36 12.01
N VAL A 326 9.90 -5.46 12.47
CA VAL A 326 8.53 -5.89 12.21
C VAL A 326 7.84 -6.00 13.57
N ASN A 327 7.06 -4.97 13.90
CA ASN A 327 6.31 -4.91 15.15
C ASN A 327 5.09 -5.85 15.11
N HIS A 328 4.38 -5.94 16.23
CA HIS A 328 3.25 -6.86 16.40
C HIS A 328 2.18 -6.72 15.30
N THR A 329 1.65 -5.52 15.12
CA THR A 329 0.57 -5.24 14.15
C THR A 329 1.00 -5.51 12.72
N TYR A 330 2.21 -5.11 12.34
CA TYR A 330 2.73 -5.34 11.00
C TYR A 330 3.12 -6.80 10.77
N ALA A 331 3.52 -7.53 11.81
CA ALA A 331 3.77 -8.96 11.74
C ALA A 331 2.48 -9.74 11.52
N GLU A 332 1.39 -9.45 12.26
CA GLU A 332 0.09 -10.09 12.04
C GLU A 332 -0.38 -9.89 10.61
N PHE A 333 -0.28 -8.66 10.11
CA PHE A 333 -0.61 -8.34 8.72
C PHE A 333 0.33 -9.03 7.71
N LEU A 334 1.62 -9.14 8.00
CA LEU A 334 2.58 -9.81 7.13
C LEU A 334 2.30 -11.31 7.03
N ILE A 335 2.10 -11.95 8.17
CA ILE A 335 2.00 -13.40 8.32
C ILE A 335 0.62 -13.90 7.86
N GLY A 336 -0.44 -13.12 8.10
CA GLY A 336 -1.80 -13.45 7.68
C GLY A 336 -2.35 -14.75 8.31
N MET A 337 -1.86 -15.10 9.50
CA MET A 337 -2.35 -16.24 10.28
C MET A 337 -3.60 -15.84 11.09
N GLU A 338 -4.48 -16.81 11.34
CA GLU A 338 -5.65 -16.61 12.21
C GLU A 338 -5.29 -16.68 13.70
N GLU A 339 -4.16 -17.32 14.02
CA GLU A 339 -3.68 -17.46 15.39
C GLU A 339 -2.90 -16.23 15.88
N ASP A 340 -3.22 -15.79 17.09
CA ASP A 340 -2.48 -14.73 17.79
C ASP A 340 -1.04 -15.17 18.12
N ALA A 341 -0.18 -14.21 18.48
CA ALA A 341 1.13 -14.51 19.03
C ALA A 341 1.01 -15.38 20.30
N THR A 342 1.79 -16.45 20.38
CA THR A 342 1.84 -17.36 21.54
C THR A 342 3.28 -17.72 21.92
N ASP A 343 3.45 -18.51 22.99
CA ASP A 343 4.74 -19.11 23.31
C ASP A 343 5.09 -20.22 22.31
N LEU A 344 5.82 -19.84 21.25
CA LEU A 344 6.23 -20.72 20.17
C LEU A 344 7.14 -21.89 20.61
N ARG A 345 7.73 -21.84 21.81
CA ARG A 345 8.47 -22.99 22.36
C ARG A 345 7.54 -24.07 22.89
N SER A 346 6.34 -23.69 23.31
CA SER A 346 5.31 -24.60 23.82
C SER A 346 4.34 -25.03 22.73
N ASP A 347 4.02 -24.13 21.80
CA ASP A 347 3.06 -24.35 20.72
C ASP A 347 3.77 -24.67 19.40
N SER A 348 3.98 -25.96 19.17
CA SER A 348 4.61 -26.44 17.95
C SER A 348 3.74 -26.28 16.70
N GLU A 349 2.42 -26.15 16.83
CA GLU A 349 1.51 -26.02 15.69
C GLU A 349 1.61 -24.62 15.09
N THR A 350 1.48 -23.59 15.94
CA THR A 350 1.62 -22.19 15.52
C THR A 350 3.03 -21.91 15.00
N LEU A 351 4.07 -22.49 15.62
CA LEU A 351 5.44 -22.40 15.12
C LEU A 351 5.61 -23.02 13.72
N ALA A 352 4.94 -24.14 13.43
CA ALA A 352 5.00 -24.78 12.11
C ALA A 352 4.35 -23.90 11.04
N LYS A 353 3.18 -23.31 11.34
CA LYS A 353 2.50 -22.36 10.45
C LYS A 353 3.34 -21.12 10.19
N LEU A 354 3.92 -20.53 11.24
CA LEU A 354 4.84 -19.40 11.13
C LEU A 354 6.03 -19.74 10.22
N ARG A 355 6.63 -20.91 10.40
CA ARG A 355 7.74 -21.39 9.57
C ARG A 355 7.35 -21.51 8.11
N GLU A 356 6.16 -22.04 7.81
CA GLU A 356 5.64 -22.11 6.43
C GLU A 356 5.45 -20.72 5.81
N GLN A 357 4.84 -19.78 6.54
CA GLN A 357 4.67 -18.40 6.09
C GLN A 357 6.01 -17.71 5.83
N MET A 358 6.95 -17.85 6.75
CA MET A 358 8.28 -17.26 6.60
C MET A 358 9.07 -17.91 5.46
N ALA A 359 8.91 -19.21 5.21
CA ALA A 359 9.49 -19.89 4.06
C ALA A 359 8.94 -19.36 2.72
N VAL A 360 7.69 -18.89 2.67
CA VAL A 360 7.16 -18.17 1.49
C VAL A 360 7.92 -16.85 1.28
N LEU A 361 8.26 -16.14 2.35
CA LEU A 361 8.96 -14.86 2.30
C LEU A 361 10.45 -15.01 1.91
N TRP A 362 11.15 -15.95 2.54
CA TRP A 362 12.62 -16.07 2.45
C TRP A 362 13.16 -17.40 1.93
N GLY A 363 12.30 -18.33 1.50
CA GLY A 363 12.71 -19.60 0.90
C GLY A 363 13.53 -20.47 1.86
N ASN A 364 14.69 -20.93 1.41
CA ASN A 364 15.60 -21.82 2.16
C ASN A 364 16.50 -21.11 3.20
N LEU A 365 16.19 -19.86 3.58
CA LEU A 365 17.05 -19.08 4.49
C LEU A 365 17.27 -19.75 5.87
N GLU A 366 16.21 -20.28 6.49
CA GLU A 366 16.30 -20.95 7.79
C GLU A 366 17.18 -22.21 7.74
N GLU A 367 17.03 -23.02 6.68
CA GLU A 367 17.84 -24.22 6.45
C GLU A 367 19.32 -23.87 6.29
N LEU A 368 19.61 -22.79 5.54
CA LEU A 368 20.97 -22.31 5.33
C LEU A 368 21.60 -21.78 6.63
N LYS A 369 20.86 -21.00 7.43
CA LYS A 369 21.32 -20.55 8.75
C LYS A 369 21.58 -21.73 9.68
N SER A 370 20.67 -22.68 9.75
CA SER A 370 20.81 -23.89 10.57
C SER A 370 22.03 -24.72 10.16
N ALA A 371 22.26 -24.88 8.85
CA ALA A 371 23.43 -25.56 8.32
C ALA A 371 24.74 -24.81 8.62
N ALA A 372 24.73 -23.47 8.58
CA ALA A 372 25.88 -22.65 8.92
C ALA A 372 26.23 -22.74 10.42
N VAL A 373 25.22 -22.69 11.30
CA VAL A 373 25.39 -22.89 12.75
C VAL A 373 25.94 -24.28 13.06
N ALA A 374 25.42 -25.33 12.42
CA ALA A 374 25.92 -26.70 12.58
C ALA A 374 27.40 -26.84 12.14
N LYS A 375 27.83 -26.04 11.15
CA LYS A 375 29.22 -25.97 10.68
C LYS A 375 30.08 -24.94 11.43
N GLN A 376 29.52 -24.25 12.43
CA GLN A 376 30.15 -23.13 13.16
C GLN A 376 30.68 -22.02 12.22
N GLN A 377 29.92 -21.72 11.15
CA GLN A 377 30.25 -20.68 10.18
C GLN A 377 29.33 -19.45 10.37
N PRO A 378 29.84 -18.23 10.21
CA PRO A 378 29.01 -17.02 10.23
C PRO A 378 28.10 -16.97 8.99
N TYR A 379 26.86 -16.55 9.19
CA TYR A 379 25.87 -16.33 8.12
C TYR A 379 25.28 -14.91 8.26
N PRO A 380 25.06 -14.17 7.15
CA PRO A 380 25.47 -14.50 5.78
C PRO A 380 27.01 -14.54 5.65
N PRO A 381 27.57 -15.29 4.69
CA PRO A 381 29.02 -15.37 4.52
C PRO A 381 29.60 -13.97 4.25
N HIS A 382 30.68 -13.60 4.95
CA HIS A 382 31.34 -12.28 4.85
C HIS A 382 31.89 -11.94 3.45
N SER A 383 31.86 -12.90 2.51
CA SER A 383 32.34 -12.72 1.15
C SER A 383 31.16 -12.71 0.19
N SER A 384 31.05 -11.65 -0.62
CA SER A 384 30.06 -11.48 -1.69
C SER A 384 30.21 -12.48 -2.85
N ALA A 385 31.07 -13.49 -2.70
CA ALA A 385 31.21 -14.58 -3.65
C ALA A 385 30.12 -15.62 -3.35
N PRO A 386 29.33 -16.05 -4.34
CA PRO A 386 28.38 -17.15 -4.16
C PRO A 386 29.17 -18.40 -3.74
N VAL A 387 28.96 -18.84 -2.51
CA VAL A 387 29.46 -20.14 -2.06
C VAL A 387 28.52 -21.17 -2.68
N GLU A 388 29.04 -22.00 -3.59
CA GLU A 388 28.28 -23.05 -4.26
C GLU A 388 27.49 -23.86 -3.23
N GLY A 389 26.15 -23.88 -3.37
CA GLY A 389 25.24 -24.58 -2.46
C GLY A 389 24.70 -23.76 -1.27
N MET A 390 25.04 -22.47 -1.13
CA MET A 390 24.42 -21.54 -0.16
C MET A 390 23.61 -20.42 -0.83
N GLU A 391 23.09 -20.65 -2.03
CA GLU A 391 22.26 -19.66 -2.73
C GLU A 391 20.85 -19.63 -2.15
N LEU A 392 20.37 -18.42 -1.87
CA LEU A 392 19.00 -18.19 -1.44
C LEU A 392 18.04 -18.44 -2.61
N SER A 393 17.01 -19.25 -2.37
CA SER A 393 15.98 -19.59 -3.34
C SER A 393 14.84 -18.56 -3.40
N ASN A 394 14.91 -17.51 -2.58
CA ASN A 394 13.85 -16.53 -2.45
C ASN A 394 13.75 -15.58 -3.66
N LEU A 395 12.52 -15.14 -3.92
CA LEU A 395 12.23 -14.18 -4.95
C LEU A 395 12.01 -12.79 -4.31
N PRO A 396 12.42 -11.71 -4.99
CA PRO A 396 12.22 -10.37 -4.47
C PRO A 396 10.74 -10.01 -4.40
N PHE A 397 10.34 -9.28 -3.37
CA PHE A 397 8.99 -8.77 -3.16
C PHE A 397 9.01 -7.26 -2.92
N TYR A 398 7.83 -6.66 -2.89
CA TYR A 398 7.67 -5.26 -2.54
C TYR A 398 7.26 -5.15 -1.07
N CYS A 399 7.78 -4.15 -0.37
CA CYS A 399 7.28 -3.75 0.95
C CYS A 399 7.46 -2.24 1.14
N CYS A 400 6.87 -1.70 2.20
CA CYS A 400 7.13 -0.34 2.62
C CYS A 400 8.07 -0.34 3.83
N ILE A 401 8.96 0.64 3.87
CA ILE A 401 9.85 0.91 5.00
C ILE A 401 9.58 2.33 5.49
N GLU A 402 9.31 2.48 6.77
CA GLU A 402 9.24 3.76 7.43
C GLU A 402 10.44 3.97 8.34
N GLU A 403 10.98 5.18 8.30
CA GLU A 403 12.08 5.60 9.16
C GLU A 403 11.51 6.50 10.26
N TYR A 404 11.85 6.24 11.52
CA TYR A 404 11.48 7.12 12.63
C TYR A 404 12.53 7.12 13.74
N GLY A 405 12.38 8.05 14.68
CA GLY A 405 13.25 8.17 15.85
C GLY A 405 12.70 7.46 17.08
N GLN A 406 13.46 6.54 17.65
CA GLN A 406 13.18 5.98 18.97
C GLN A 406 14.04 6.68 20.03
N LYS A 407 13.41 7.14 21.12
CA LYS A 407 14.13 7.75 22.24
C LYS A 407 14.91 6.66 22.99
N LEU A 408 16.22 6.85 23.16
CA LEU A 408 17.05 5.93 23.95
C LEU A 408 16.67 6.01 25.44
N ASN A 409 16.76 4.86 26.11
CA ASN A 409 16.57 4.79 27.56
C ASN A 409 17.76 5.42 28.28
N GLU A 410 17.55 5.88 29.51
CA GLU A 410 18.62 6.51 30.31
C GLU A 410 19.82 5.58 30.56
N ALA A 411 19.61 4.26 30.52
CA ALA A 411 20.68 3.26 30.61
C ALA A 411 21.59 3.19 29.37
N ASP A 412 21.06 3.59 28.21
CA ASP A 412 21.76 3.61 26.93
C ASP A 412 22.37 4.99 26.61
N LEU A 413 22.11 5.99 27.46
CA LEU A 413 22.73 7.30 27.40
C LEU A 413 24.09 7.27 28.12
N GLU A 414 25.16 7.71 27.45
CA GLU A 414 26.41 8.00 28.15
C GLU A 414 26.17 9.03 29.27
N LEU A 415 26.81 8.83 30.42
CA LEU A 415 26.62 9.62 31.66
C LEU A 415 26.68 11.13 31.37
N GLY A 416 25.52 11.79 31.38
CA GLY A 416 25.39 13.24 31.17
C GLY A 416 24.92 13.70 29.78
N GLY A 417 24.57 12.77 28.88
CA GLY A 417 24.02 13.10 27.55
C GLY A 417 22.55 13.54 27.57
N THR A 418 22.19 14.53 26.75
CA THR A 418 20.79 14.81 26.39
C THR A 418 20.14 13.58 25.77
N PRO A 419 18.81 13.33 25.93
CA PRO A 419 18.15 12.18 25.36
C PRO A 419 18.37 12.14 23.84
N LEU A 420 19.15 11.16 23.41
CA LEU A 420 19.51 10.94 22.02
C LEU A 420 18.45 10.02 21.40
N TYR A 421 18.05 10.33 20.17
CA TYR A 421 17.16 9.48 19.40
C TYR A 421 17.98 8.57 18.50
N GLU A 422 17.65 7.28 18.48
CA GLU A 422 18.17 6.33 17.51
C GLU A 422 17.23 6.23 16.31
N ARG A 423 17.80 6.06 15.12
CA ARG A 423 17.04 5.89 13.88
C ARG A 423 16.67 4.44 13.68
N ILE A 424 15.38 4.16 13.67
CA ILE A 424 14.83 2.84 13.41
C ILE A 424 14.16 2.85 12.04
N HIS A 425 14.21 1.68 11.39
CA HIS A 425 13.46 1.42 10.17
C HIS A 425 12.46 0.30 10.48
N GLU A 426 11.18 0.55 10.27
CA GLU A 426 10.11 -0.45 10.38
C GLU A 426 9.64 -0.86 9.01
N MET A 427 9.33 -2.15 8.84
CA MET A 427 8.72 -2.69 7.64
C MET A 427 7.22 -2.86 7.84
N PHE A 428 6.45 -2.46 6.83
CA PHE A 428 5.00 -2.52 6.85
C PHE A 428 4.42 -2.70 5.45
N GLY A 429 3.11 -2.98 5.41
CA GLY A 429 2.33 -3.03 4.18
C GLY A 429 2.69 -4.17 3.23
N ALA A 430 3.39 -5.22 3.68
CA ALA A 430 3.55 -6.48 2.96
C ALA A 430 2.62 -7.54 3.57
N HIS A 431 2.07 -8.43 2.75
CA HIS A 431 1.14 -9.48 3.18
C HIS A 431 1.38 -10.76 2.38
N ILE A 432 1.49 -11.89 3.08
CA ILE A 432 1.67 -13.23 2.51
C ILE A 432 0.29 -13.88 2.29
N PHE A 433 0.06 -14.53 1.15
CA PHE A 433 -1.24 -15.11 0.79
C PHE A 433 -1.16 -16.44 0.03
#